data_AF-A0A9C7LCS3-F1
#
_entry.id   AF-A0A9C7LCS3-F1
#
_cell.length_a   1.000
_cell.length_b   1.000
_cell.length_c   1.000
_cell.angle_alpha   90.00
_cell.angle_beta   90.00
_cell.angle_gamma   90.00
#
_symmetry.space_group_name_H-M   'P 1'
#
loop_
_entity.id
_entity.type
_entity.pdbx_description
1 polymer ?
#
loop_
_entity_poly.entity_id
_entity_poly.type
_entity_poly.pdbx_seq_one_letter_code
_entity_poly.pdbx_strand_id
1 'polypeptide(L)'
;MITIISNNLVIPENWLDSLVRAIENDYTIGVAVPYLTYASGPQHTGASFQSLDEMNEYAQNFMESNKDTIFSLNRVIGAVMVFRKKVIDLIGGNDF
;
A
#
# COMPACT_ATOMS: atom_id res chain seq x y z
N MET A 1 3.14 -8.98 11.44
CA MET A 1 3.23 -8.66 10.00
C MET A 1 4.62 -8.13 9.70
N ILE A 2 5.00 -8.04 8.44
CA ILE A 2 6.22 -7.36 8.00
C ILE A 2 5.81 -6.32 6.96
N THR A 3 6.41 -5.15 7.05
CA THR A 3 6.22 -4.05 6.10
C THR A 3 7.57 -3.66 5.52
N ILE A 4 7.69 -3.70 4.20
CA ILE A 4 8.83 -3.17 3.46
C ILE A 4 8.42 -1.84 2.85
N ILE A 5 9.27 -0.83 3.02
CA ILE A 5 9.02 0.55 2.61
C ILE A 5 10.30 1.07 1.94
N SER A 6 10.13 1.74 0.80
CA SER A 6 11.19 2.50 0.16
C SER A 6 11.58 3.72 1.00
N ASN A 7 12.88 4.01 1.06
CA ASN A 7 13.41 5.16 1.80
C ASN A 7 13.12 6.52 1.16
N ASN A 8 12.56 6.55 -0.04
CA ASN A 8 12.29 7.77 -0.80
C ASN A 8 10.78 8.01 -0.97
N LEU A 9 10.03 7.95 0.13
CA LEU A 9 8.60 8.17 0.16
C LEU A 9 8.24 9.22 1.21
N VAL A 10 7.25 10.04 0.87
CA VAL A 10 6.52 10.86 1.82
C VAL A 10 5.21 10.12 2.11
N ILE A 11 4.89 9.93 3.38
CA ILE A 11 3.82 9.03 3.80
C ILE A 11 2.79 9.82 4.64
N PRO A 12 1.49 9.75 4.30
CA PRO A 12 0.46 10.41 5.07
C PRO A 12 0.14 9.68 6.38
N GLU A 13 -0.57 10.36 7.28
CA GLU A 13 -1.08 9.75 8.51
C GLU A 13 -2.02 8.57 8.20
N ASN A 14 -2.06 7.58 9.10
CA ASN A 14 -2.95 6.40 9.04
C ASN A 14 -2.86 5.53 7.78
N TRP A 15 -1.83 5.71 6.95
CA TRP A 15 -1.63 5.02 5.68
C TRP A 15 -1.62 3.48 5.78
N LEU A 16 -1.21 2.94 6.92
CA LEU A 16 -0.99 1.51 7.11
C LEU A 16 -2.28 0.76 7.48
N ASP A 17 -3.25 1.44 8.08
CA ASP A 17 -4.40 0.83 8.75
C ASP A 17 -5.25 0.00 7.79
N SER A 18 -5.56 0.53 6.61
CA SER A 18 -6.37 -0.16 5.61
C SER A 18 -5.64 -1.37 5.02
N LEU A 19 -4.32 -1.29 4.85
CA LEU A 19 -3.50 -2.41 4.34
C LEU A 19 -3.44 -3.55 5.35
N VAL A 20 -3.24 -3.21 6.62
CA VAL A 20 -3.25 -4.17 7.73
C VAL A 20 -4.63 -4.81 7.84
N ARG A 21 -5.70 -4.01 7.86
CA ARG A 21 -7.08 -4.50 7.94
C ARG A 21 -7.41 -5.46 6.79
N ALA A 22 -7.03 -5.12 5.56
CA ALA A 22 -7.25 -6.00 4.41
C ALA A 22 -6.57 -7.36 4.61
N ILE A 23 -5.28 -7.35 4.96
CA ILE A 23 -4.52 -8.58 5.19
C ILE A 23 -5.10 -9.38 6.34
N GLU A 24 -5.48 -8.74 7.44
CA GLU A 24 -6.00 -9.41 8.63
C GLU A 24 -7.35 -10.09 8.37
N ASN A 25 -8.23 -9.44 7.60
CA ASN A 25 -9.57 -9.92 7.30
C ASN A 25 -9.60 -11.02 6.22
N ASP A 26 -8.63 -11.04 5.29
CA ASP A 26 -8.58 -12.02 4.21
C ASP A 26 -7.22 -12.74 4.15
N TYR A 27 -7.21 -14.02 4.55
CA TYR A 27 -6.01 -14.86 4.55
C TYR A 27 -5.55 -15.29 3.15
N THR A 28 -6.34 -15.04 2.11
CA THR A 28 -5.94 -15.30 0.71
C THR A 28 -5.04 -14.20 0.15
N ILE A 29 -5.00 -13.03 0.78
CA ILE A 29 -4.12 -11.92 0.39
C ILE A 29 -2.67 -12.25 0.78
N GLY A 30 -1.84 -12.48 -0.24
CA GLY A 30 -0.40 -12.71 -0.06
C GLY A 30 0.37 -11.43 0.28
N VAL A 31 0.03 -10.32 -0.38
CA VAL A 31 0.64 -9.00 -0.18
C VAL A 31 -0.40 -7.91 -0.42
N ALA A 32 -0.41 -6.88 0.42
CA ALA A 32 -1.15 -5.64 0.19
C ALA A 32 -0.18 -4.49 -0.06
N VAL A 33 -0.55 -3.62 -1.01
CA VAL A 33 0.22 -2.45 -1.41
C VAL A 33 -0.72 -1.24 -1.47
N PRO A 34 -0.24 -0.03 -1.14
CA PRO A 34 -1.03 1.17 -1.30
C PRO A 34 -1.08 1.61 -2.77
N TYR A 35 -2.00 2.55 -3.03
CA TYR A 35 -1.91 3.43 -4.18
C TYR A 35 -0.73 4.41 -4.01
N LEU A 36 -0.18 4.87 -5.11
CA LEU A 36 0.99 5.75 -5.15
C LEU A 36 0.71 6.91 -6.12
N THR A 37 1.20 8.10 -5.79
CA THR A 37 1.15 9.25 -6.72
C THR A 37 2.06 9.06 -7.91
N TYR A 38 3.15 8.31 -7.75
CA TYR A 38 4.08 7.96 -8.82
C TYR A 38 4.31 6.45 -8.88
N ALA A 39 3.55 5.79 -9.75
CA ALA A 39 3.68 4.36 -10.04
C ALA A 39 3.39 4.07 -11.51
N SER A 40 3.75 2.86 -11.96
CA SER A 40 3.29 2.34 -13.24
C SER A 40 1.95 1.61 -13.08
N GLY A 41 1.04 1.80 -14.03
CA GLY A 41 -0.18 1.01 -14.13
C GLY A 41 -1.25 1.39 -13.10
N PRO A 42 -2.13 0.44 -12.70
CA PRO A 42 -3.35 0.75 -11.93
C PRO A 42 -3.12 1.33 -10.53
N GLN A 43 -1.91 1.22 -9.98
CA GLN A 43 -1.57 1.79 -8.67
C GLN A 43 -1.33 3.31 -8.69
N HIS A 44 -1.26 3.93 -9.88
CA HIS A 44 -1.00 5.36 -10.05
C HIS A 44 -2.28 6.17 -9.81
N THR A 45 -2.30 7.07 -8.82
CA THR A 45 -3.49 7.90 -8.54
C THR A 45 -3.61 9.12 -9.45
N GLY A 46 -2.50 9.60 -10.01
CA GLY A 46 -2.46 10.81 -10.84
C GLY A 46 -2.47 12.11 -10.04
N ALA A 47 -2.49 12.00 -8.71
CA ALA A 47 -2.52 13.15 -7.83
C ALA A 47 -1.12 13.78 -7.68
N SER A 48 -1.10 15.11 -7.57
CA SER A 48 0.10 15.91 -7.32
C SER A 48 -0.26 17.02 -6.33
N PHE A 49 0.68 17.39 -5.47
CA PHE A 49 0.46 18.34 -4.39
C PHE A 49 1.57 19.39 -4.36
N GLN A 50 1.25 20.59 -3.88
CA GLN A 50 2.20 21.68 -3.68
C GLN A 50 2.68 21.77 -2.22
N SER A 51 2.03 21.06 -1.30
CA SER A 51 2.40 21.01 0.12
C SER A 51 2.12 19.65 0.77
N LEU A 52 2.70 19.42 1.95
CA LEU A 52 2.41 18.23 2.76
C LEU A 52 0.97 18.24 3.30
N ASP A 53 0.42 19.41 3.57
CA ASP A 53 -0.95 19.55 4.06
C ASP A 53 -1.96 19.12 2.99
N GLU A 54 -1.76 19.56 1.74
CA GLU A 54 -2.59 19.16 0.60
C GLU A 54 -2.48 17.64 0.34
N MET A 55 -1.27 17.08 0.44
CA MET A 55 -1.04 15.64 0.33
C MET A 55 -1.81 14.86 1.42
N ASN A 56 -1.75 15.32 2.68
CA ASN A 56 -2.42 14.68 3.80
C ASN A 56 -3.95 14.77 3.67
N GLU A 57 -4.49 15.93 3.30
CA GLU A 57 -5.93 16.11 3.07
C GLU A 57 -6.43 15.18 1.95
N TYR A 58 -5.70 15.13 0.82
CA TYR A 58 -6.02 14.21 -0.25
C TYR A 58 -6.00 12.75 0.23
N ALA A 59 -4.94 12.35 0.95
CA ALA A 59 -4.79 10.97 1.39
C ALA A 59 -5.92 10.55 2.35
N GLN A 60 -6.31 11.41 3.29
CA GLN A 60 -7.42 11.14 4.20
C GLN A 60 -8.74 10.95 3.43
N ASN A 61 -9.05 11.86 2.51
CA ASN A 61 -10.25 11.78 1.67
C ASN A 61 -10.25 10.53 0.77
N PHE A 62 -9.10 10.21 0.18
CA PHE A 62 -8.93 9.04 -0.66
C PHE A 62 -9.11 7.73 0.12
N MET A 63 -8.50 7.62 1.31
CA MET A 63 -8.64 6.45 2.16
C MET A 63 -10.08 6.28 2.63
N GLU A 64 -10.75 7.34 3.09
CA GLU A 64 -12.15 7.25 3.54
C GLU A 64 -13.09 6.81 2.41
N SER A 65 -12.91 7.39 1.22
CA SER A 65 -13.72 7.07 0.04
C SER A 65 -13.51 5.64 -0.47
N ASN A 66 -12.37 5.02 -0.16
CA ASN A 66 -11.99 3.69 -0.65
C ASN A 66 -11.81 2.64 0.47
N LYS A 67 -12.23 2.93 1.71
CA LYS A 67 -11.90 2.12 2.90
C LYS A 67 -12.34 0.66 2.83
N ASP A 68 -13.38 0.36 2.06
CA ASP A 68 -13.94 -0.98 1.88
C ASP A 68 -13.67 -1.55 0.48
N THR A 69 -12.75 -0.94 -0.28
CA THR A 69 -12.45 -1.33 -1.66
C THR A 69 -11.07 -1.97 -1.76
N ILE A 70 -11.02 -3.18 -2.32
CA ILE A 70 -9.79 -3.92 -2.60
C ILE A 70 -9.74 -4.26 -4.08
N PHE A 71 -8.60 -4.02 -4.73
CA PHE A 71 -8.35 -4.39 -6.12
C PHE A 71 -7.21 -5.41 -6.21
N SER A 72 -7.50 -6.55 -6.83
CA SER A 72 -6.51 -7.58 -7.10
C SER A 72 -5.77 -7.30 -8.40
N LEU A 73 -4.44 -7.41 -8.37
CA LEU A 73 -3.56 -7.21 -9.52
C LEU A 73 -2.63 -8.42 -9.70
N ASN A 74 -2.33 -8.78 -10.94
CA ASN A 74 -1.34 -9.83 -11.25
C ASN A 74 0.09 -9.41 -10.94
N ARG A 75 0.34 -8.10 -10.82
CA ARG A 75 1.65 -7.51 -10.51
C ARG A 75 1.44 -6.24 -9.71
N VAL A 76 2.25 -6.08 -8.66
CA VAL A 76 2.25 -4.88 -7.82
C VAL A 76 3.58 -4.12 -7.89
N ILE A 77 3.55 -2.82 -7.57
CA ILE A 77 4.75 -2.01 -7.36
C ILE A 77 5.19 -2.11 -5.90
N GLY A 78 6.40 -2.64 -5.68
CA GLY A 78 6.95 -2.94 -4.36
C GLY A 78 7.56 -1.76 -3.60
N ALA A 79 7.14 -0.52 -3.87
CA ALA A 79 7.62 0.65 -3.12
C ALA A 79 7.17 0.59 -1.65
N VAL A 80 6.00 0.00 -1.40
CA VAL A 80 5.49 -0.35 -0.08
C VAL A 80 4.81 -1.71 -0.21
N MET A 81 5.21 -2.67 0.63
CA MET A 81 4.63 -4.02 0.67
C MET A 81 4.35 -4.42 2.09
N VAL A 82 3.12 -4.83 2.37
CA VAL A 82 2.69 -5.37 3.66
C VAL A 82 2.31 -6.83 3.45
N PHE A 83 2.80 -7.71 4.31
CA PHE A 83 2.49 -9.13 4.23
C PHE A 83 2.60 -9.79 5.61
N ARG A 84 1.97 -10.96 5.73
CA ARG A 84 2.13 -11.80 6.92
C ARG A 84 3.53 -12.41 6.90
N LYS A 85 4.18 -12.49 8.07
CA LYS A 85 5.51 -13.11 8.18
C LYS A 85 5.54 -14.53 7.60
N LYS A 86 4.47 -15.32 7.84
CA LYS A 86 4.30 -16.67 7.30
C LYS A 86 4.35 -16.73 5.77
N VAL A 87 3.91 -15.67 5.06
CA VAL A 87 3.98 -15.64 3.59
C VAL A 87 5.44 -15.59 3.15
N ILE A 88 6.25 -14.69 3.71
CA ILE A 88 7.68 -14.61 3.39
C ILE A 88 8.43 -15.88 3.76
N ASP A 89 8.14 -16.43 4.94
CA ASP A 89 8.76 -17.67 5.39
C ASP A 89 8.42 -18.85 4.45
N LEU A 90 7.22 -18.84 3.85
CA LEU A 90 6.78 -19.86 2.90
C LEU A 90 7.40 -19.70 1.51
N ILE A 91 7.50 -18.48 1.00
CA ILE A 91 8.02 -18.23 -0.36
C ILE A 91 9.56 -18.17 -0.41
N GLY A 92 10.23 -18.20 0.75
CA GLY A 92 11.69 -18.25 0.83
C GLY A 92 12.38 -16.89 0.78
N GLY A 93 11.67 -15.80 1.08
CA GLY A 93 12.24 -14.45 1.03
C GLY A 93 12.01 -13.72 -0.29
N ASN A 94 12.90 -12.76 -0.59
CA ASN A 94 12.98 -12.08 -1.87
C ASN A 94 14.40 -12.25 -2.42
N ASP A 95 14.52 -12.51 -3.72
CA ASP A 95 15.80 -12.57 -4.44
C ASP A 95 16.03 -11.21 -5.10
N PHE A 96 16.80 -10.35 -4.43
CA PHE A 96 17.15 -9.00 -4.90
C PHE A 96 18.65 -8.92 -5.20
#